data_AF-A0A7V4PQY9-F1
#
_entry.id   AF-A0A7V4PQY9-F1
#
_cell.length_a   1.000
_cell.length_b   1.000
_cell.length_c   1.000
_cell.angle_alpha   90.00
_cell.angle_beta   90.00
_cell.angle_gamma   90.00
#
_symmetry.space_group_name_H-M   'P 1'
#
loop_
_entity.id
_entity.type
_entity.pdbx_description
1 polymer ?
#
loop_
_entity_poly.entity_id
_entity_poly.type
_entity_poly.pdbx_seq_one_letter_code
_entity_poly.pdbx_strand_id
1 'polypeptide(L)'
;MIYAAGIDVGSTQTKSVIINEKLEIVARSLVDTGANVTKAGERGFSDALQTSAIRREEVVYVVGTGYGRYKVTFGDTQITEISCHAKGASYLFPATRTVIDMGGQDAKGIKVGEGGDVKDFVMNDKCAAGTGRFLAQAAEALGLPLDDIGEIALKAKNPVRLTTVCTVFVESDIISYLAQGKKIEDILGGVHSAIAARTIS
;
A
#
# COMPACT_ATOMS: atom_id res chain seq x y z
N MET A 1 21.54 -16.51 -16.14
CA MET A 1 20.08 -16.43 -15.93
C MET A 1 19.74 -14.97 -16.05
N ILE A 2 18.67 -14.63 -16.77
CA ILE A 2 18.30 -13.22 -17.00
C ILE A 2 17.24 -12.82 -15.97
N TYR A 3 17.42 -11.67 -15.34
CA TYR A 3 16.49 -11.14 -14.36
C TYR A 3 15.88 -9.81 -14.81
N ALA A 4 14.67 -9.52 -14.34
CA ALA A 4 14.04 -8.22 -14.45
C ALA A 4 13.64 -7.71 -13.06
N ALA A 5 13.55 -6.39 -12.88
CA ALA A 5 13.15 -5.80 -11.61
C ALA A 5 11.98 -4.82 -11.77
N GLY A 6 11.14 -4.75 -10.74
CA GLY A 6 10.09 -3.75 -10.59
C GLY A 6 10.33 -2.94 -9.32
N ILE A 7 10.40 -1.62 -9.44
CA ILE A 7 10.63 -0.67 -8.35
C ILE A 7 9.40 0.23 -8.22
N ASP A 8 8.57 -0.03 -7.20
CA ASP A 8 7.39 0.77 -6.88
C ASP A 8 7.73 1.78 -5.78
N VAL A 9 7.93 3.03 -6.19
CA VAL A 9 8.23 4.15 -5.29
C VAL A 9 6.91 4.81 -4.88
N GLY A 10 6.29 4.32 -3.82
CA GLY A 10 5.07 4.90 -3.24
C GLY A 10 5.33 6.13 -2.37
N SER A 11 4.27 6.81 -1.94
CA SER A 11 4.36 7.98 -1.05
C SER A 11 4.92 7.67 0.34
N THR A 12 4.71 6.44 0.80
CA THR A 12 5.04 6.01 2.17
C THR A 12 6.13 4.95 2.17
N GLN A 13 5.99 3.94 1.31
CA GLN A 13 6.93 2.85 1.19
C GLN A 13 7.35 2.64 -0.26
N THR A 14 8.61 2.25 -0.43
CA THR A 14 9.21 1.83 -1.68
C THR A 14 9.41 0.32 -1.66
N LYS A 15 8.92 -0.35 -2.69
CA LYS A 15 8.92 -1.80 -2.84
C LYS A 15 9.75 -2.17 -4.05
N SER A 16 10.62 -3.15 -3.91
CA SER A 16 11.38 -3.67 -5.06
C SER A 16 11.23 -5.17 -5.13
N VAL A 17 11.07 -5.69 -6.35
CA VAL A 17 11.06 -7.13 -6.63
C VAL A 17 11.98 -7.44 -7.79
N ILE A 18 12.65 -8.59 -7.72
CA ILE A 18 13.43 -9.15 -8.84
C ILE A 18 12.78 -10.47 -9.22
N ILE A 19 12.53 -10.66 -10.51
CA ILE A 19 11.93 -11.86 -11.08
C ILE A 19 12.90 -12.54 -12.06
N ASN A 20 12.80 -13.86 -12.17
CA ASN A 20 13.52 -14.65 -13.17
C ASN A 20 12.69 -14.87 -14.46
N GLU A 21 13.25 -15.59 -15.43
CA GLU A 21 12.60 -15.92 -16.71
C GLU A 21 11.31 -16.76 -16.55
N LYS A 22 11.13 -17.43 -15.41
CA LYS A 22 9.91 -18.17 -15.08
C LYS A 22 8.85 -17.31 -14.39
N LEU A 23 9.11 -15.99 -14.28
CA LEU A 23 8.29 -15.01 -13.57
C LEU A 23 8.19 -15.26 -12.05
N GLU A 24 9.13 -16.01 -11.49
CA GLU A 24 9.19 -16.26 -10.05
C GLU A 24 9.92 -15.10 -9.36
N ILE A 25 9.39 -14.64 -8.22
CA ILE A 25 10.04 -13.63 -7.38
C ILE A 25 11.23 -14.29 -6.69
N VAL A 26 12.45 -13.87 -7.05
CA VAL A 26 13.71 -14.37 -6.49
C VAL A 26 14.31 -13.44 -5.43
N ALA A 27 13.89 -12.17 -5.43
CA ALA A 27 14.31 -11.20 -4.43
C ALA A 27 13.23 -10.15 -4.18
N ARG A 28 13.21 -9.59 -2.97
CA ARG A 28 12.32 -8.49 -2.60
C ARG A 28 12.93 -7.59 -1.54
N SER A 29 12.50 -6.34 -1.52
CA SER A 29 12.78 -5.40 -0.44
C SER A 29 11.57 -4.49 -0.20
N LEU A 30 11.51 -3.96 1.02
CA LEU A 30 10.52 -2.99 1.45
C LEU A 30 11.22 -1.97 2.33
N VAL A 31 11.18 -0.70 1.94
CA VAL A 31 11.83 0.39 2.68
C VAL A 31 10.90 1.59 2.78
N ASP A 32 11.06 2.41 3.81
CA ASP A 32 10.35 3.68 3.88
C ASP A 32 10.78 4.61 2.73
N THR A 33 9.85 5.28 2.07
CA THR A 33 10.20 6.22 0.99
C THR A 33 10.90 7.45 1.56
N GLY A 34 10.40 7.98 2.69
CA GLY A 34 10.93 9.19 3.31
C GLY A 34 10.93 10.41 2.37
N ALA A 35 11.75 11.42 2.69
CA ALA A 35 11.77 12.68 1.97
C ALA A 35 12.48 12.63 0.60
N ASN A 36 13.34 11.63 0.37
CA ASN A 36 14.12 11.51 -0.86
C ASN A 36 13.73 10.26 -1.65
N VAL A 37 12.71 10.43 -2.49
CA VAL A 37 12.15 9.41 -3.38
C VAL A 37 13.18 8.74 -4.30
N THR A 38 14.18 9.48 -4.80
CA THR A 38 15.24 8.91 -5.65
C THR A 38 16.10 7.94 -4.85
N LYS A 39 16.60 8.37 -3.70
CA LYS A 39 17.39 7.50 -2.81
C LYS A 39 16.59 6.30 -2.31
N ALA A 40 15.28 6.45 -2.10
CA ALA A 40 14.43 5.34 -1.70
C ALA A 40 14.34 4.27 -2.80
N GLY A 41 14.17 4.67 -4.06
CA GLY A 41 14.21 3.76 -5.21
C GLY A 41 15.54 3.03 -5.35
N GLU A 42 16.66 3.76 -5.24
CA GLU A 42 18.01 3.20 -5.30
C GLU A 42 18.27 2.21 -4.15
N ARG A 43 17.89 2.59 -2.92
CA ARG A 43 18.02 1.73 -1.73
C ARG A 43 17.17 0.48 -1.85
N GLY A 44 15.89 0.63 -2.22
CA GLY A 44 15.01 -0.51 -2.41
C GLY A 44 15.60 -1.51 -3.41
N PHE A 45 16.08 -1.03 -4.56
CA PHE A 45 16.69 -1.91 -5.54
C PHE A 45 17.99 -2.57 -5.05
N SER A 46 18.87 -1.80 -4.41
CA SER A 46 20.11 -2.31 -3.79
C SER A 46 19.83 -3.41 -2.77
N ASP A 47 18.85 -3.21 -1.88
CA ASP A 47 18.51 -4.18 -0.84
C ASP A 47 17.96 -5.48 -1.44
N ALA A 48 17.21 -5.40 -2.54
CA ALA A 48 16.76 -6.59 -3.27
C ALA A 48 17.92 -7.36 -3.93
N LEU A 49 18.92 -6.66 -4.47
CA LEU A 49 20.13 -7.31 -5.02
C LEU A 49 20.94 -8.01 -3.91
N GLN A 50 21.16 -7.33 -2.79
CA GLN A 50 21.95 -7.84 -1.67
C GLN A 50 21.35 -9.11 -1.05
N THR A 51 20.02 -9.19 -0.98
CA THR A 51 19.31 -10.35 -0.41
C THR A 51 19.30 -11.58 -1.31
N SER A 52 19.68 -11.46 -2.59
CA SER A 52 19.58 -12.54 -3.59
C SER A 52 20.91 -12.99 -4.20
N ALA A 53 22.04 -12.41 -3.79
CA ALA A 53 23.35 -12.62 -4.42
C ALA A 53 23.36 -12.38 -5.95
N ILE A 54 22.34 -11.70 -6.47
CA ILE A 54 22.22 -11.31 -7.88
C ILE A 54 23.04 -10.04 -8.08
N ARG A 55 23.89 -10.04 -9.10
CA ARG A 55 24.64 -8.83 -9.46
C ARG A 55 23.77 -7.91 -10.32
N ARG A 56 24.02 -6.59 -10.22
CA ARG A 56 23.26 -5.58 -10.96
C ARG A 56 23.24 -5.86 -12.47
N GLU A 57 24.35 -6.37 -13.02
CA GLU A 57 24.54 -6.65 -14.44
C GLU A 57 23.67 -7.82 -14.94
N GLU A 58 23.17 -8.65 -14.03
CA GLU A 58 22.28 -9.78 -14.36
C GLU A 58 20.81 -9.35 -14.44
N VAL A 59 20.48 -8.15 -13.94
CA VAL A 59 19.16 -7.52 -14.09
C VAL A 59 19.16 -6.70 -15.38
N VAL A 60 18.57 -7.26 -16.44
CA VAL A 60 18.63 -6.69 -17.80
C VAL A 60 17.55 -5.65 -18.07
N TYR A 61 16.53 -5.58 -17.21
CA TYR A 61 15.41 -4.67 -17.40
C TYR A 61 14.79 -4.27 -16.06
N VAL A 62 14.54 -2.98 -15.88
CA VAL A 62 14.02 -2.39 -14.64
C VAL A 62 12.85 -1.47 -14.96
N VAL A 63 11.70 -1.74 -14.33
CA VAL A 63 10.50 -0.90 -14.44
C VAL A 63 10.34 -0.06 -13.18
N GLY A 64 10.25 1.25 -13.34
CA GLY A 64 9.85 2.17 -12.28
C GLY A 64 8.33 2.38 -12.27
N THR A 65 7.72 2.34 -11.09
CA THR A 65 6.29 2.59 -10.89
C THR A 65 6.01 3.35 -9.58
N GLY A 66 4.75 3.62 -9.28
CA GLY A 66 4.34 4.41 -8.12
C GLY A 66 4.41 5.92 -8.34
N TYR A 67 4.10 6.65 -7.26
CA TYR A 67 4.18 8.11 -7.18
C TYR A 67 5.54 8.66 -7.66
N GLY A 68 6.62 8.00 -7.26
CA GLY A 68 7.99 8.35 -7.57
C GLY A 68 8.55 7.74 -8.86
N ARG A 69 7.73 7.15 -9.75
CA ARG A 69 8.23 6.40 -10.93
C ARG A 69 9.26 7.14 -11.78
N TYR A 70 9.09 8.46 -11.98
CA TYR A 70 10.02 9.29 -12.77
C TYR A 70 11.36 9.55 -12.07
N LYS A 71 11.48 9.14 -10.80
CA LYS A 71 12.69 9.24 -9.99
C LYS A 71 13.50 7.94 -9.99
N VAL A 72 12.96 6.88 -10.58
CA VAL A 72 13.69 5.65 -10.91
C VAL A 72 14.46 5.86 -12.21
N THR A 73 15.45 6.76 -12.18
CA THR A 73 16.23 7.17 -13.36
C THR A 73 17.23 6.12 -13.83
N PHE A 74 17.52 5.13 -12.99
CA PHE A 74 18.35 3.96 -13.33
C PHE A 74 17.56 2.84 -14.02
N GLY A 75 16.24 3.03 -14.19
CA GLY A 75 15.36 2.07 -14.84
C GLY A 75 15.14 2.33 -16.31
N ASP A 76 14.69 1.31 -17.03
CA ASP A 76 14.54 1.30 -18.48
C ASP A 76 13.20 1.89 -18.94
N THR A 77 12.14 1.77 -18.12
CA THR A 77 10.82 2.30 -18.44
C THR A 77 10.02 2.65 -17.19
N GLN A 78 9.12 3.63 -17.30
CA GLN A 78 8.20 4.03 -16.24
C GLN A 78 6.77 3.67 -16.60
N ILE A 79 6.09 2.95 -15.72
CA ILE A 79 4.70 2.51 -15.90
C ILE A 79 3.87 2.97 -14.70
N THR A 80 2.59 3.30 -14.93
CA THR A 80 1.69 3.71 -13.85
C THR A 80 1.46 2.57 -12.86
N GLU A 81 1.34 2.89 -11.58
CA GLU A 81 1.04 1.92 -10.53
C GLU A 81 -0.30 1.23 -10.77
N ILE A 82 -1.25 1.92 -11.41
CA ILE A 82 -2.56 1.36 -11.78
C ILE A 82 -2.37 0.16 -12.72
N SER A 83 -1.53 0.31 -13.74
CA SER A 83 -1.26 -0.77 -14.70
C SER A 83 -0.45 -1.89 -14.05
N CYS A 84 0.55 -1.54 -13.24
CA CYS A 84 1.37 -2.52 -12.52
C CYS A 84 0.53 -3.34 -11.51
N HIS A 85 -0.35 -2.71 -10.73
CA HIS A 85 -1.23 -3.40 -9.80
C HIS A 85 -2.26 -4.28 -10.52
N ALA A 86 -2.88 -3.80 -11.59
CA ALA A 86 -3.79 -4.63 -12.39
C ALA A 86 -3.08 -5.85 -12.98
N LYS A 87 -1.87 -5.66 -13.53
CA LYS A 87 -1.07 -6.74 -14.11
C LYS A 87 -0.60 -7.73 -13.06
N GLY A 88 -0.06 -7.24 -11.95
CA GLY A 88 0.40 -8.07 -10.83
C GLY A 88 -0.73 -8.86 -10.19
N ALA A 89 -1.89 -8.22 -9.96
CA ALA A 89 -3.07 -8.90 -9.41
C ALA A 89 -3.61 -9.95 -10.38
N SER A 90 -3.71 -9.65 -11.67
CA SER A 90 -4.14 -10.63 -12.68
C SER A 90 -3.14 -11.78 -12.86
N TYR A 91 -1.85 -11.55 -12.64
CA TYR A 91 -0.83 -12.60 -12.68
C TYR A 91 -0.97 -13.56 -11.49
N LEU A 92 -1.11 -13.03 -10.27
CA LEU A 92 -1.27 -13.84 -9.05
C LEU A 92 -2.65 -14.51 -8.97
N PHE A 93 -3.68 -13.81 -9.44
CA PHE A 93 -5.08 -14.23 -9.38
C PHE A 93 -5.72 -14.02 -10.77
N PRO A 94 -5.68 -15.03 -11.67
CA PRO A 94 -6.14 -14.90 -13.06
C PRO A 94 -7.60 -14.47 -13.24
N ALA A 95 -8.44 -14.67 -12.22
CA ALA A 95 -9.86 -14.29 -12.23
C ALA A 95 -10.13 -12.86 -11.72
N THR A 96 -9.09 -12.06 -11.44
CA THR A 96 -9.24 -10.70 -10.90
C THR A 96 -10.10 -9.83 -11.81
N ARG A 97 -11.13 -9.20 -11.23
CA ARG A 97 -12.00 -8.22 -11.91
C ARG A 97 -11.93 -6.82 -11.30
N THR A 98 -11.53 -6.74 -10.04
CA THR A 98 -11.41 -5.49 -9.30
C THR A 98 -10.18 -5.57 -8.41
N VAL A 99 -9.38 -4.51 -8.41
CA VAL A 99 -8.31 -4.31 -7.43
C VAL A 99 -8.68 -3.09 -6.59
N ILE A 100 -8.59 -3.25 -5.27
CA ILE A 100 -8.65 -2.13 -4.33
C ILE A 100 -7.23 -1.96 -3.77
N ASP A 101 -6.56 -0.89 -4.18
CA ASP A 101 -5.24 -0.50 -3.70
C ASP A 101 -5.43 0.55 -2.60
N MET A 102 -5.22 0.15 -1.35
CA MET A 102 -5.25 1.07 -0.21
C MET A 102 -3.83 1.46 0.20
N GLY A 103 -3.36 2.58 -0.36
CA GLY A 103 -2.05 3.14 -0.08
C GLY A 103 -2.01 3.95 1.22
N GLY A 104 -0.84 4.52 1.50
CA GLY A 104 -0.64 5.36 2.69
C GLY A 104 -1.30 6.74 2.58
N GLN A 105 -1.36 7.34 1.39
CA GLN A 105 -1.91 8.68 1.17
C GLN A 105 -3.07 8.74 0.19
N ASP A 106 -3.27 7.68 -0.60
CA ASP A 106 -4.35 7.56 -1.56
C ASP A 106 -4.98 6.16 -1.49
N ALA A 107 -6.15 6.02 -2.11
CA ALA A 107 -6.78 4.73 -2.36
C ALA A 107 -7.32 4.68 -3.79
N LYS A 108 -7.26 3.51 -4.43
CA LYS A 108 -7.65 3.30 -5.83
C LYS A 108 -8.57 2.09 -5.96
N GLY A 109 -9.61 2.24 -6.77
CA GLY A 109 -10.43 1.14 -7.26
C GLY A 109 -10.15 0.94 -8.75
N ILE A 110 -9.69 -0.24 -9.15
CA ILE A 110 -9.27 -0.53 -10.52
C ILE A 110 -10.14 -1.64 -11.08
N LYS A 111 -10.82 -1.39 -12.19
CA LYS A 111 -11.56 -2.42 -12.93
C LYS A 111 -10.62 -3.13 -13.89
N VAL A 112 -10.45 -4.43 -13.70
CA VAL A 112 -9.47 -5.26 -14.40
C VAL A 112 -10.16 -6.11 -15.47
N GLY A 113 -9.65 -5.98 -16.70
CA GLY A 113 -10.04 -6.76 -17.87
C GLY A 113 -9.26 -8.06 -18.00
N GLU A 114 -9.43 -8.70 -19.15
CA GLU A 114 -8.65 -9.89 -19.50
C GLU A 114 -7.14 -9.57 -19.55
N GLY A 115 -6.31 -10.51 -19.10
CA GLY A 115 -4.84 -10.37 -19.15
C GLY A 115 -4.24 -9.29 -18.24
N GLY A 116 -5.03 -8.66 -17.37
CA GLY A 116 -4.59 -7.59 -16.47
C GLY A 116 -4.73 -6.18 -17.04
N ASP A 117 -5.46 -6.00 -18.14
CA ASP A 117 -5.72 -4.67 -18.71
C ASP A 117 -6.57 -3.80 -17.77
N VAL A 118 -6.25 -2.51 -17.68
CA VAL A 118 -7.06 -1.54 -16.94
C VAL A 118 -8.24 -1.13 -17.81
N LYS A 119 -9.47 -1.42 -17.38
CA LYS A 119 -10.70 -1.00 -18.10
C LYS A 119 -11.25 0.33 -17.59
N ASP A 120 -11.10 0.56 -16.30
CA ASP A 120 -11.54 1.79 -15.64
C ASP A 120 -10.81 1.90 -14.29
N PHE A 121 -10.72 3.10 -13.74
CA PHE A 121 -10.23 3.30 -12.38
C PHE A 121 -10.80 4.56 -11.74
N VAL A 122 -10.94 4.50 -10.42
CA VAL A 122 -11.25 5.65 -9.56
C VAL A 122 -10.18 5.77 -8.50
N MET A 123 -9.92 6.99 -8.04
CA MET A 123 -8.91 7.26 -7.03
C MET A 123 -9.36 8.38 -6.09
N ASN A 124 -9.08 8.21 -4.81
CA ASN A 124 -9.13 9.25 -3.81
C ASN A 124 -7.69 9.62 -3.41
N ASP A 125 -7.21 10.76 -3.88
CA ASP A 125 -5.86 11.29 -3.65
C ASP A 125 -5.84 12.62 -2.86
N LYS A 126 -7.01 13.21 -2.62
CA LYS A 126 -7.15 14.51 -1.94
C LYS A 126 -7.43 14.39 -0.45
N CYS A 127 -7.90 13.24 0.01
CA CYS A 127 -8.36 13.06 1.37
C CYS A 127 -7.69 11.87 2.03
N ALA A 128 -7.10 12.09 3.20
CA ALA A 128 -6.55 11.03 4.05
C ALA A 128 -7.64 10.10 4.60
N ALA A 129 -8.92 10.50 4.57
CA ALA A 129 -10.02 9.63 4.89
C ALA A 129 -10.11 8.52 3.83
N GLY A 130 -10.06 7.25 4.26
CA GLY A 130 -10.04 6.12 3.33
C GLY A 130 -8.64 5.61 2.97
N THR A 131 -7.58 6.06 3.64
CA THR A 131 -6.19 5.65 3.34
C THR A 131 -5.46 5.14 4.59
N GLY A 132 -4.26 4.59 4.42
CA GLY A 132 -3.41 4.14 5.53
C GLY A 132 -3.09 5.25 6.53
N ARG A 133 -3.09 6.53 6.13
CA ARG A 133 -2.89 7.66 7.04
C ARG A 133 -3.99 7.76 8.10
N PHE A 134 -5.23 7.42 7.76
CA PHE A 134 -6.33 7.37 8.73
C PHE A 134 -6.08 6.31 9.80
N LEU A 135 -5.66 5.11 9.40
CA LEU A 135 -5.34 4.02 10.32
C LEU A 135 -4.11 4.35 11.19
N ALA A 136 -3.09 4.98 10.60
CA ALA A 136 -1.90 5.42 11.34
C ALA A 136 -2.25 6.44 12.43
N GLN A 137 -3.10 7.43 12.13
CA GLN A 137 -3.56 8.40 13.12
C GLN A 137 -4.37 7.74 14.24
N ALA A 138 -5.21 6.77 13.90
CA ALA A 138 -5.98 6.03 14.90
C ALA A 138 -5.09 5.18 15.82
N ALA A 139 -4.05 4.54 15.25
CA ALA A 139 -3.05 3.79 16.02
C ALA A 139 -2.26 4.71 16.96
N GLU A 140 -1.82 5.88 16.45
CA GLU A 140 -1.10 6.90 17.22
C GLU A 140 -1.94 7.42 18.40
N ALA A 141 -3.22 7.73 18.17
CA ALA A 141 -4.15 8.19 19.21
C ALA A 141 -4.34 7.15 20.35
N LEU A 142 -4.17 5.86 20.04
CA LEU A 142 -4.26 4.77 21.01
C LEU A 142 -2.90 4.36 21.61
N GLY A 143 -1.80 4.97 21.15
CA GLY A 143 -0.45 4.57 21.53
C GLY A 143 -0.08 3.16 21.10
N LEU A 144 -0.62 2.68 19.97
CA LEU A 144 -0.42 1.33 19.46
C LEU A 144 0.43 1.34 18.18
N PRO A 145 1.23 0.28 17.94
CA PRO A 145 1.81 0.03 16.63
C PRO A 145 0.72 -0.17 15.57
N LEU A 146 0.94 0.37 14.36
CA LEU A 146 -0.01 0.22 13.26
C LEU A 146 -0.24 -1.26 12.90
N ASP A 147 0.78 -2.11 13.04
CA ASP A 147 0.67 -3.53 12.70
C ASP A 147 -0.24 -4.31 13.68
N ASP A 148 -0.45 -3.78 14.89
CA ASP A 148 -1.23 -4.47 15.94
C ASP A 148 -2.73 -4.19 15.85
N ILE A 149 -3.14 -3.07 15.24
CA ILE A 149 -4.53 -2.61 15.35
C ILE A 149 -5.54 -3.53 14.64
N GLY A 150 -5.11 -4.28 13.63
CA GLY A 150 -5.97 -5.21 12.88
C GLY A 150 -6.42 -6.38 13.74
N GLU A 151 -5.47 -7.07 14.37
CA GLU A 151 -5.75 -8.22 15.25
C GLU A 151 -6.53 -7.81 16.50
N ILE A 152 -6.33 -6.59 17.00
CA ILE A 152 -7.11 -6.06 18.11
C ILE A 152 -8.55 -5.76 17.66
N ALA A 153 -8.75 -5.15 16.48
CA ALA A 153 -10.07 -4.83 15.94
C ALA A 153 -10.94 -6.09 15.76
N LEU A 154 -10.35 -7.22 15.38
CA LEU A 154 -11.07 -8.49 15.22
C LEU A 154 -11.69 -9.04 16.51
N LYS A 155 -11.25 -8.56 17.69
CA LYS A 155 -11.81 -8.94 18.99
C LYS A 155 -13.04 -8.13 19.37
N ALA A 156 -13.38 -7.11 18.57
CA ALA A 156 -14.55 -6.26 18.80
C ALA A 156 -15.83 -7.08 18.90
N LYS A 157 -16.66 -6.76 19.89
CA LYS A 157 -18.00 -7.35 20.06
C LYS A 157 -19.09 -6.33 19.83
N ASN A 158 -18.83 -5.07 20.12
CA ASN A 158 -19.76 -3.96 19.97
C ASN A 158 -19.01 -2.76 19.38
N PRO A 159 -18.60 -2.81 18.09
CA PRO A 159 -17.85 -1.73 17.46
C PRO A 159 -18.52 -0.36 17.64
N VAL A 160 -17.73 0.65 17.98
CA VAL A 160 -18.23 2.02 18.07
C VAL A 160 -18.59 2.55 16.67
N ARG A 161 -19.56 3.46 16.60
CA ARG A 161 -19.89 4.14 15.36
C ARG A 161 -19.24 5.51 15.32
N LEU A 162 -18.11 5.63 14.62
CA LEU A 162 -17.46 6.91 14.37
C LEU A 162 -18.44 7.95 13.82
N THR A 163 -18.33 9.18 14.31
CA THR A 163 -19.22 10.28 13.90
C THR A 163 -18.81 10.83 12.53
N THR A 164 -17.53 10.69 12.18
CA THR A 164 -16.94 11.16 10.93
C THR A 164 -15.75 10.30 10.51
N VAL A 165 -15.46 10.26 9.20
CA VAL A 165 -14.24 9.64 8.64
C VAL A 165 -13.11 10.64 8.43
N CYS A 166 -13.31 11.91 8.79
CA CYS A 166 -12.27 12.92 8.67
C CYS A 166 -11.08 12.59 9.58
N THR A 167 -9.91 12.35 9.01
CA THR A 167 -8.68 12.02 9.75
C THR A 167 -8.31 13.09 10.80
N VAL A 168 -8.70 14.35 10.62
CA VAL A 168 -8.47 15.41 11.61
C VAL A 168 -9.26 15.18 12.90
N PHE A 169 -10.43 14.54 12.81
CA PHE A 169 -11.31 14.33 13.96
C PHE A 169 -11.24 12.92 14.55
N VAL A 170 -10.55 11.99 13.87
CA VAL A 170 -10.47 10.59 14.33
C VAL A 170 -9.86 10.48 15.72
N GLU A 171 -8.84 11.28 16.01
CA GLU A 171 -8.18 11.31 17.33
C GLU A 171 -9.14 11.79 18.41
N SER A 172 -9.85 12.91 18.16
CA SER A 172 -10.85 13.44 19.09
C SER A 172 -11.99 12.44 19.36
N ASP A 173 -12.48 11.76 18.32
CA ASP A 173 -13.51 10.72 18.46
C ASP A 173 -13.00 9.54 19.31
N ILE A 174 -11.77 9.09 19.06
CA ILE A 174 -11.14 8.01 19.83
C ILE A 174 -10.99 8.40 21.30
N ILE A 175 -10.46 9.58 21.59
CA ILE A 175 -10.29 10.08 22.96
C ILE A 175 -11.64 10.18 23.68
N SER A 176 -12.69 10.63 22.98
CA SER A 176 -14.05 10.67 23.52
C SER A 176 -14.57 9.27 23.89
N TYR A 177 -14.35 8.26 23.05
CA TYR A 177 -14.77 6.89 23.35
C TYR A 177 -13.97 6.26 24.49
N LEU A 178 -12.67 6.55 24.59
CA LEU A 178 -11.85 6.14 25.73
C LEU A 178 -12.38 6.75 27.04
N ALA A 179 -12.72 8.04 27.03
CA ALA A 179 -13.30 8.71 28.20
C ALA A 179 -14.67 8.13 28.60
N GLN A 180 -15.42 7.58 27.65
CA GLN A 180 -16.67 6.85 27.89
C GLN A 180 -16.45 5.39 28.36
N GLY A 181 -15.20 4.95 28.53
CA GLY A 181 -14.87 3.59 28.96
C GLY A 181 -15.11 2.53 27.89
N LYS A 182 -15.15 2.91 26.60
CA LYS A 182 -15.22 1.93 25.50
C LYS A 182 -13.92 1.14 25.43
N LYS A 183 -14.05 -0.13 25.06
CA LYS A 183 -12.90 -1.02 24.91
C LYS A 183 -12.14 -0.67 23.63
N ILE A 184 -10.82 -0.85 23.67
CA ILE A 184 -9.93 -0.53 22.54
C ILE A 184 -10.32 -1.35 21.30
N GLU A 185 -10.62 -2.64 21.47
CA GLU A 185 -11.07 -3.50 20.37
C GLU A 185 -12.34 -2.98 19.69
N ASP A 186 -13.31 -2.49 20.47
CA ASP A 186 -14.57 -1.96 19.94
C ASP A 186 -14.34 -0.61 19.23
N ILE A 187 -13.42 0.22 19.73
CA ILE A 187 -13.02 1.47 19.07
C ILE A 187 -12.38 1.16 17.72
N LEU A 188 -11.40 0.25 17.70
CA LEU A 188 -10.69 -0.13 16.48
C LEU A 188 -11.60 -0.86 15.48
N GLY A 189 -12.56 -1.65 15.95
CA GLY A 189 -13.61 -2.23 15.09
C GLY A 189 -14.42 -1.14 14.38
N GLY A 190 -14.72 -0.04 15.08
CA GLY A 190 -15.37 1.14 14.50
C GLY A 190 -14.51 1.84 13.44
N VAL A 191 -13.23 2.06 13.75
CA VAL A 191 -12.22 2.63 12.83
C VAL A 191 -12.15 1.84 11.52
N HIS A 192 -12.02 0.51 11.61
CA HIS A 192 -11.96 -0.36 10.43
C HIS A 192 -13.30 -0.40 9.66
N SER A 193 -14.43 -0.37 10.38
CA SER A 193 -15.75 -0.34 9.72
C SER A 193 -15.94 0.96 8.93
N ALA A 194 -15.50 2.09 9.48
CA ALA A 194 -15.64 3.39 8.86
C ALA A 194 -14.77 3.53 7.60
N ILE A 195 -13.53 3.05 7.63
CA ILE A 195 -12.65 3.06 6.46
C ILE A 195 -13.16 2.10 5.37
N ALA A 196 -13.63 0.91 5.73
CA ALA A 196 -14.20 -0.04 4.78
C ALA A 196 -15.44 0.53 4.08
N ALA A 197 -16.34 1.16 4.84
CA ALA A 197 -17.54 1.80 4.28
C ALA A 197 -17.19 2.93 3.30
N ARG A 198 -16.12 3.69 3.57
CA ARG A 198 -15.62 4.75 2.68
C ARG A 198 -15.02 4.20 1.38
N THR A 199 -14.36 3.04 1.44
CA THR A 199 -13.70 2.43 0.28
C THR A 199 -14.70 1.83 -0.71
N ILE A 200 -15.86 1.35 -0.25
CA ILE A 200 -16.90 0.73 -1.09
C ILE A 200 -17.97 1.71 -1.60
N SER A 201 -17.97 2.96 -1.12
CA SER A 201 -18.95 3.99 -1.48
C SER A 201 -18.62 4.67 -2.80
#